data_AF-A0A7W8LEC1-F1
#
_entry.id   AF-A0A7W8LEC1-F1
#
_cell.length_a   1.000
_cell.length_b   1.000
_cell.length_c   1.000
_cell.angle_alpha   90.00
_cell.angle_beta   90.00
_cell.angle_gamma   90.00
#
_symmetry.space_group_name_H-M   'P 1'
#
loop_
_entity.id
_entity.type
_entity.pdbx_description
1 polymer ?
#
loop_
_entity_poly.entity_id
_entity_poly.type
_entity_poly.pdbx_seq_one_letter_code
_entity_poly.pdbx_strand_id
1 'polypeptide(L)' 'MLVVTVLDAETDASGTVTLQAAWTLQSGQPARATLTQQATLKAALENRGAAAQAAALSRILGALTDRIAASVVAR' A
#
# COMPACT_ATOMS: atom_id res chain seq x y z
N MET A 1 14.78 7.97 -5.51
CA MET A 1 14.29 6.60 -5.77
C MET A 1 13.24 6.25 -4.74
N LEU A 2 12.12 5.69 -5.16
CA LEU A 2 11.08 5.16 -4.27
C LEU A 2 11.17 3.63 -4.30
N VAL A 3 11.26 3.01 -3.12
CA VAL A 3 11.16 1.56 -2.95
C VAL A 3 9.88 1.26 -2.18
N VAL A 4 9.03 0.40 -2.71
CA VAL A 4 7.78 -0.02 -2.08
C VAL A 4 7.83 -1.53 -1.87
N THR A 5 7.54 -1.97 -0.66
CA THR A 5 7.51 -3.38 -0.27
C THR A 5 6.12 -3.71 0.24
N VAL A 6 5.47 -4.69 -0.39
CA VAL A 6 4.29 -5.33 0.19
C VAL A 6 4.79 -6.36 1.20
N LEU A 7 4.41 -6.18 2.46
CA LEU A 7 4.80 -7.06 3.57
C LEU A 7 3.83 -8.22 3.68
N ASP A 8 2.54 -7.94 3.52
CA ASP A 8 1.47 -8.92 3.61
C ASP A 8 0.24 -8.44 2.83
N ALA A 9 -0.50 -9.38 2.23
CA ALA A 9 -1.71 -9.11 1.47
C ALA A 9 -2.65 -10.31 1.58
N GLU A 10 -3.71 -10.16 2.37
CA GLU A 10 -4.65 -11.25 2.65
C GLU A 10 -6.10 -10.79 2.52
N THR A 11 -6.99 -11.77 2.33
CA THR A 11 -8.44 -11.58 2.41
C THR A 11 -8.98 -12.51 3.47
N ASP A 12 -9.62 -11.96 4.49
CA ASP A 12 -10.17 -12.77 5.57
C ASP A 12 -11.55 -13.36 5.20
N ALA A 13 -12.06 -14.25 6.07
CA ALA A 13 -13.37 -14.88 5.90
C ALA A 13 -14.55 -13.90 5.97
N SER A 14 -14.36 -12.70 6.54
CA SER A 14 -15.36 -11.64 6.54
C SER A 14 -15.47 -10.92 5.19
N GLY A 15 -14.54 -11.19 4.28
CA GLY A 15 -14.42 -10.48 3.02
C GLY A 15 -13.75 -9.12 3.19
N THR A 16 -12.83 -8.97 4.14
CA THR A 16 -11.99 -7.80 4.24
C THR A 16 -10.62 -8.12 3.65
N VAL A 17 -10.19 -7.33 2.67
CA VAL A 17 -8.81 -7.35 2.17
C VAL A 17 -7.97 -6.47 3.08
N THR A 18 -6.86 -7.01 3.59
CA THR A 18 -5.86 -6.28 4.37
C THR A 18 -4.54 -6.27 3.60
N LEU A 19 -3.95 -5.08 3.44
CA LEU A 19 -2.62 -4.90 2.84
C LEU A 19 -1.71 -4.21 3.85
N GLN A 20 -0.58 -4.84 4.13
CA GLN A 20 0.52 -4.23 4.87
C GLN A 20 1.62 -3.86 3.88
N ALA A 21 2.02 -2.60 3.88
CA ALA A 21 3.05 -2.12 2.98
C ALA A 21 3.99 -1.15 3.69
N ALA A 22 5.25 -1.17 3.29
CA ALA A 22 6.25 -0.18 3.67
C ALA A 22 6.81 0.50 2.43
N TRP A 23 7.21 1.76 2.55
CA TRP A 23 7.91 2.47 1.49
C TRP A 23 9.05 3.33 2.02
N THR A 24 10.10 3.42 1.22
CA THR A 24 11.30 4.17 1.52
C THR A 24 11.65 5.09 0.36
N LEU A 25 11.85 6.38 0.66
CA LEU A 25 12.43 7.34 -0.28
C LEU A 25 13.94 7.42 -0.07
N GLN A 26 14.70 7.23 -1.13
CA GLN A 26 16.16 7.32 -1.13
C GLN A 26 16.64 8.44 -2.04
N SER A 27 17.66 9.19 -1.62
CA SER A 27 18.31 10.23 -2.42
C SER A 27 19.82 10.27 -2.20
N GLY A 28 20.54 10.96 -3.09
CA GLY A 28 21.99 11.11 -3.05
C GLY A 28 22.77 9.98 -3.73
N GLN A 29 24.09 10.13 -3.75
CA GLN A 29 25.06 9.16 -4.23
C GLN A 29 26.17 9.04 -3.16
N PRO A 30 26.24 7.92 -2.41
CA PRO A 30 25.38 6.72 -2.49
C PRO A 30 23.95 6.98 -1.99
N ALA A 31 23.01 6.14 -2.42
CA ALA A 31 21.61 6.25 -2.02
C ALA A 31 21.44 6.10 -0.49
N ARG A 32 20.88 7.11 0.16
CA ARG A 32 20.52 7.07 1.59
C ARG A 32 19.02 7.20 1.77
N ALA A 33 18.46 6.45 2.72
CA ALA A 33 17.07 6.60 3.10
C ALA A 33 16.84 7.99 3.71
N THR A 34 15.82 8.67 3.20
CA THR A 34 15.40 10.01 3.64
C THR A 34 14.01 10.03 4.25
N LEU A 35 13.22 9.00 3.99
CA LEU A 35 11.93 8.74 4.62
C LEU A 35 11.68 7.24 4.56
N THR A 36 11.18 6.68 5.65
CA THR A 36 10.63 5.33 5.70
C THR A 36 9.27 5.41 6.39
N GLN A 37 8.26 4.79 5.80
CA GLN A 37 6.91 4.73 6.32
C GLN A 37 6.35 3.32 6.14
N GLN A 38 5.35 2.99 6.96
CA GLN A 38 4.59 1.75 6.88
C GLN A 38 3.12 2.04 7.11
N ALA A 39 2.25 1.29 6.43
CA ALA A 39 0.81 1.38 6.61
C ALA A 39 0.14 0.01 6.50
N THR A 40 -0.93 -0.14 7.28
CA THR A 40 -1.95 -1.18 7.09
C THR A 40 -3.18 -0.53 6.48
N LEU A 41 -3.63 -1.07 5.35
CA LEU A 41 -4.80 -0.63 4.59
C LEU A 41 -5.82 -1.75 4.59
N LYS A 42 -7.11 -1.40 4.64
CA LYS A 42 -8.21 -2.36 4.61
C LYS A 42 -9.28 -1.91 3.63
N ALA A 43 -9.87 -2.85 2.91
CA ALA A 43 -11.07 -2.61 2.11
C ALA A 43 -12.02 -3.80 2.21
N ALA A 44 -13.31 -3.50 2.35
CA ALA A 44 -14.34 -4.52 2.28
C ALA A 44 -14.56 -4.94 0.82
N LEU A 45 -14.82 -6.24 0.64
CA LEU A 45 -15.39 -6.79 -0.57
C LEU A 45 -16.87 -6.44 -0.62
N GLU A 46 -17.31 -5.83 -1.72
CA GLU A 46 -18.73 -5.52 -1.95
C GLU A 46 -19.54 -6.77 -2.35
N ASN A 47 -18.84 -7.77 -2.90
CA ASN A 47 -19.41 -9.05 -3.30
C ASN A 47 -18.33 -10.14 -3.22
N ARG A 48 -18.76 -11.41 -3.28
CA ARG A 48 -17.83 -12.55 -3.35
C ARG A 48 -17.32 -12.77 -4.78
N GLY A 49 -16.15 -13.37 -4.89
CA GLY A 49 -15.57 -13.81 -6.16
C GLY A 49 -14.32 -13.03 -6.56
N ALA A 50 -13.56 -13.60 -7.51
CA ALA A 50 -12.25 -13.08 -7.91
C ALA A 50 -12.30 -11.65 -8.47
N ALA A 51 -13.37 -11.29 -9.20
CA ALA A 51 -13.54 -9.95 -9.74
C ALA A 51 -13.68 -8.89 -8.64
N ALA A 52 -14.47 -9.18 -7.60
CA ALA A 52 -14.64 -8.29 -6.46
C ALA A 52 -13.35 -8.15 -5.65
N GLN A 53 -12.59 -9.23 -5.51
CA GLN A 53 -11.25 -9.20 -4.89
C GLN A 53 -10.27 -8.32 -5.67
N ALA A 54 -10.21 -8.48 -6.99
CA ALA A 54 -9.35 -7.64 -7.84
C ALA A 54 -9.74 -6.16 -7.74
N ALA A 55 -11.04 -5.85 -7.72
CA ALA A 55 -11.52 -4.48 -7.55
C ALA A 55 -11.16 -3.90 -6.17
N ALA A 56 -11.30 -4.67 -5.09
CA ALA A 56 -10.92 -4.23 -3.75
C ALA A 56 -9.40 -4.03 -3.62
N LEU A 57 -8.59 -4.92 -4.22
CA LEU A 57 -7.15 -4.76 -4.26
C LEU A 57 -6.75 -3.50 -5.03
N SER A 58 -7.37 -3.24 -6.18
CA SER A 58 -7.13 -2.03 -6.97
C SER A 58 -7.40 -0.76 -6.14
N ARG A 59 -8.50 -0.72 -5.39
CA ARG A 59 -8.82 0.39 -4.48
C ARG A 59 -7.78 0.56 -3.38
N ILE A 60 -7.36 -0.52 -2.74
CA ILE A 60 -6.32 -0.49 -1.70
C ILE A 60 -4.99 0.03 -2.26
N LEU A 61 -4.59 -0.42 -3.45
CA LEU A 61 -3.36 0.04 -4.11
C LEU A 61 -3.44 1.52 -4.51
N GLY A 62 -4.62 1.99 -4.93
CA GLY A 62 -4.87 3.42 -5.13
C GLY A 62 -4.66 4.21 -3.82
N ALA A 63 -5.28 3.78 -2.73
CA ALA A 63 -5.13 4.43 -1.43
C ALA A 63 -3.69 4.38 -0.88
N LEU A 64 -2.94 3.31 -1.14
CA LEU A 64 -1.50 3.25 -0.83
C LEU A 64 -0.73 4.31 -1.60
N THR A 65 -1.01 4.44 -2.91
CA THR A 65 -0.37 5.43 -3.79
C THR A 65 -0.63 6.85 -3.29
N ASP A 66 -1.87 7.15 -2.89
CA ASP A 66 -2.23 8.45 -2.32
C ASP A 66 -1.46 8.76 -1.03
N ARG A 67 -1.29 7.76 -0.14
CA ARG A 67 -0.49 7.91 1.09
C ARG A 67 0.99 8.14 0.80
N ILE A 68 1.55 7.43 -0.18
CA ILE A 68 2.93 7.65 -0.61
C ILE A 68 3.08 9.08 -1.12
N ALA A 69 2.19 9.55 -2.01
CA ALA A 69 2.22 10.90 -2.56
C ALA A 69 2.13 11.97 -1.45
N ALA A 70 1.19 11.81 -0.50
CA ALA A 70 1.06 12.70 0.64
C ALA A 70 2.34 12.75 1.51
N SER A 71 2.98 11.60 1.74
CA SER A 71 4.23 11.52 2.51
C SER A 71 5.44 12.17 1.81
N VAL A 72 5.41 12.23 0.48
CA VAL A 72 6.45 12.91 -0.32
C VAL A 72 6.27 14.43 -0.26
N VAL A 73 5.02 14.91 -0.37
CA VAL A 73 4.70 16.35 -0.34
C VAL A 73 4.92 16.97 1.04
N ALA A 74 4.72 16.20 2.11
CA ALA A 74 4.91 16.67 3.49
C ALA A 74 6.38 16.80 3.94
N ARG A 75 7.36 16.50 3.07
CA ARG A 75 8.80 16.70 3.32
C ARG A 75 9.27 18.07 2.89
#